data_AF-A0A662U4C4-F1
#
_entry.id   AF-A0A662U4C4-F1
#
_cell.length_a   1.000
_cell.length_b   1.000
_cell.length_c   1.000
_cell.angle_alpha   90.00
_cell.angle_beta   90.00
_cell.angle_gamma   90.00
#
_symmetry.space_group_name_H-M   'P 1'
#
loop_
_entity.id
_entity.type
_entity.pdbx_description
1 polymer ?
#
loop_
_entity_poly.entity_id
_entity_poly.type
_entity_poly.pdbx_seq_one_letter_code
_entity_poly.pdbx_strand_id
1 'polypeptide(L)'
;MWKRSREEVTAVVKRFFKREEVVGKLVITQEAKVLGKVADVAISLNGKIGLSIRDSSGKETIITLDKVSAIGDVILLKHLEKTAGEAEIVEQVLPKGKICPKCGKLNRENVRFCTYCGTKLT
;
A
#
# COMPACT_ATOMS: atom_id res chain seq x y z
N MET A 1 -13.13 31.17 28.77
CA MET A 1 -11.94 30.83 27.96
C MET A 1 -12.02 29.37 27.53
N TRP A 2 -12.86 29.05 26.53
CA TRP A 2 -13.21 27.67 26.11
C TRP A 2 -13.37 27.60 24.58
N LYS A 3 -12.42 28.20 23.84
CA LYS A 3 -12.45 28.29 22.36
C LYS A 3 -11.43 27.40 21.65
N ARG A 4 -10.63 26.59 22.35
CA ARG A 4 -9.50 25.84 21.73
C ARG A 4 -9.79 24.40 21.30
N SER A 5 -10.94 23.80 21.63
CA SER A 5 -11.12 22.35 21.46
C SER A 5 -11.89 21.89 20.21
N ARG A 6 -12.45 22.80 19.40
CA ARG A 6 -13.25 22.39 18.23
C ARG A 6 -12.41 22.20 16.97
N GLU A 7 -11.34 22.98 16.80
CA GLU A 7 -10.44 22.91 15.64
C GLU A 7 -9.52 21.67 15.67
N GLU A 8 -9.08 21.23 16.85
CA GLU A 8 -8.23 20.03 16.98
C GLU A 8 -9.01 18.72 16.73
N VAL A 9 -10.31 18.68 17.01
CA VAL A 9 -11.16 17.48 16.77
C VAL A 9 -11.50 17.33 15.28
N THR A 10 -11.56 18.43 14.51
CA THR A 10 -11.77 18.38 13.05
C THR A 10 -10.58 17.85 12.26
N ALA A 11 -9.37 17.88 12.83
CA ALA A 11 -8.15 17.38 12.21
C ALA A 11 -7.99 15.85 12.30
N VAL A 12 -8.75 15.20 13.20
CA VAL A 12 -8.74 13.75 13.36
C VAL A 12 -9.69 13.11 12.33
N VAL A 13 -9.17 13.05 11.09
CA VAL A 13 -9.59 12.18 9.99
C VAL A 13 -10.93 12.53 9.31
N LYS A 14 -10.88 13.41 8.30
CA LYS A 14 -11.75 13.23 7.12
C LYS A 14 -11.38 11.90 6.46
N ARG A 15 -12.02 10.79 6.89
CA ARG A 15 -11.84 9.43 6.33
C ARG A 15 -12.39 9.30 4.91
N PHE A 16 -13.18 10.27 4.47
CA PHE A 16 -13.83 10.26 3.18
C PHE A 16 -13.45 11.53 2.43
N PHE A 17 -13.01 11.36 1.20
CA PHE A 17 -12.77 12.45 0.28
C PHE A 17 -13.88 12.44 -0.76
N LYS A 18 -14.50 13.58 -0.98
CA LYS A 18 -15.42 13.73 -2.10
C LYS A 18 -14.62 13.81 -3.40
N ARG A 19 -15.28 13.48 -4.52
CA ARG A 19 -14.68 13.58 -5.85
C ARG A 19 -14.13 14.99 -6.11
N GLU A 20 -14.89 16.01 -5.74
CA GLU A 20 -14.54 17.42 -5.98
C GLU A 20 -13.33 17.86 -5.14
N GLU A 21 -13.04 17.17 -4.03
CA GLU A 21 -11.89 17.45 -3.16
C GLU A 21 -10.59 16.80 -3.66
N VAL A 22 -10.66 15.86 -4.62
CA VAL A 22 -9.49 15.13 -5.14
C VAL A 22 -9.20 15.43 -6.60
N VAL A 23 -10.23 15.68 -7.42
CA VAL A 23 -10.08 16.00 -8.83
C VAL A 23 -9.27 17.29 -9.01
N GLY A 24 -8.36 17.29 -9.97
CA GLY A 24 -7.47 18.41 -10.28
C GLY A 24 -6.20 18.49 -9.44
N LYS A 25 -6.11 17.75 -8.32
CA LYS A 25 -4.90 17.72 -7.49
C LYS A 25 -3.74 17.05 -8.21
N LEU A 26 -2.53 17.53 -7.92
CA LEU A 26 -1.30 16.97 -8.45
C LEU A 26 -0.95 15.69 -7.70
N VAL A 27 -0.59 14.64 -8.43
CA VAL A 27 -0.10 13.38 -7.86
C VAL A 27 1.41 13.30 -8.01
N ILE A 28 2.09 13.12 -6.89
CA ILE A 28 3.55 13.07 -6.80
C ILE A 28 4.01 11.81 -6.07
N THR A 29 5.20 11.33 -6.44
CA THR A 29 5.88 10.23 -5.73
C THR A 29 6.82 10.76 -4.65
N GLN A 30 7.35 9.86 -3.80
CA GLN A 30 8.31 10.25 -2.75
C GLN A 30 9.67 10.70 -3.34
N GLU A 31 9.97 10.30 -4.58
CA GLU A 31 11.14 10.75 -5.35
C GLU A 31 10.91 12.10 -6.05
N ALA A 32 9.90 12.87 -5.63
CA ALA A 32 9.50 14.16 -6.21
C ALA A 32 9.13 14.09 -7.72
N LYS A 33 8.74 12.90 -8.21
CA LYS A 33 8.28 12.74 -9.59
C LYS A 33 6.80 13.08 -9.69
N VAL A 34 6.46 13.99 -10.60
CA VAL A 34 5.07 14.32 -10.93
C VAL A 34 4.51 13.27 -11.89
N LEU A 35 3.40 12.64 -11.51
CA LEU A 35 2.71 11.67 -12.37
C LEU A 35 1.62 12.31 -13.23
N GLY A 36 0.98 13.37 -12.72
CA GLY A 36 -0.09 14.05 -13.42
C GLY A 36 -1.12 14.64 -12.47
N LYS A 37 -2.31 14.93 -13.00
CA LYS A 37 -3.45 15.42 -12.21
C LYS A 37 -4.53 14.37 -12.12
N VAL A 38 -5.26 14.34 -11.00
CA VAL A 38 -6.43 13.48 -10.86
C VAL A 38 -7.51 13.95 -11.82
N ALA A 39 -7.92 13.07 -12.74
CA ALA A 39 -9.04 13.28 -13.64
C ALA A 39 -10.36 12.83 -13.00
N ASP A 40 -10.33 11.70 -12.28
CA ASP A 40 -11.54 11.06 -11.75
C ASP A 40 -11.23 10.11 -10.55
N VAL A 41 -12.28 9.66 -9.86
CA VAL A 41 -12.31 8.53 -8.94
C VAL A 41 -12.87 7.30 -9.67
N ALA A 42 -12.13 6.19 -9.65
CA ALA A 42 -12.53 4.91 -10.21
C ALA A 42 -12.95 3.93 -9.10
N ILE A 43 -13.93 3.08 -9.39
CA ILE A 43 -14.40 2.02 -8.48
C ILE A 43 -14.32 0.69 -9.24
N SER A 44 -13.71 -0.32 -8.64
CA SER A 44 -13.68 -1.68 -9.20
C SER A 44 -14.83 -2.53 -8.65
N LEU A 45 -15.15 -3.63 -9.35
CA LEU A 45 -16.27 -4.53 -9.00
C LEU A 45 -16.17 -5.15 -7.60
N ASN A 46 -14.96 -5.23 -7.04
CA ASN A 46 -14.70 -5.69 -5.67
C ASN A 46 -14.83 -4.57 -4.61
N GLY A 47 -15.31 -3.40 -4.99
CA GLY A 47 -15.48 -2.25 -4.09
C GLY A 47 -14.21 -1.48 -3.75
N LYS A 48 -13.05 -1.80 -4.37
CA LYS A 48 -11.85 -0.96 -4.20
C LYS A 48 -12.02 0.35 -4.95
N ILE A 49 -11.51 1.41 -4.35
CA ILE A 49 -11.53 2.77 -4.90
C ILE A 49 -10.11 3.14 -5.35
N GLY A 50 -10.01 3.80 -6.50
CA GLY A 50 -8.78 4.38 -7.02
C GLY A 50 -8.99 5.77 -7.59
N LEU A 51 -7.88 6.44 -7.88
CA LEU A 51 -7.83 7.73 -8.55
C LEU A 51 -7.36 7.48 -9.98
N SER A 52 -8.13 7.95 -10.96
CA SER A 52 -7.70 8.05 -12.34
C SER A 52 -6.85 9.31 -12.50
N ILE A 53 -5.61 9.14 -12.94
CA ILE A 53 -4.63 10.20 -13.10
C ILE A 53 -4.36 10.35 -14.58
N ARG A 54 -4.45 11.59 -15.06
CA ARG A 54 -4.09 11.95 -16.42
C ARG A 54 -2.72 12.62 -16.42
N ASP A 55 -1.79 12.07 -17.18
CA ASP A 55 -0.46 12.68 -17.38
C ASP A 55 -0.53 13.86 -18.37
N SER A 56 0.60 14.52 -18.59
CA SER A 56 0.73 15.62 -19.56
C SER A 56 0.57 15.18 -21.03
N SER A 57 0.81 13.91 -21.33
CA SER A 57 0.64 13.28 -22.63
C SER A 57 -0.79 12.77 -22.89
N GLY A 58 -1.70 12.95 -21.92
CA GLY A 58 -3.10 12.51 -22.01
C GLY A 58 -3.32 11.05 -21.63
N LYS A 59 -2.29 10.33 -21.18
CA LYS A 59 -2.43 8.93 -20.75
C LYS A 59 -3.14 8.87 -19.39
N GLU A 60 -4.15 8.00 -19.28
CA GLU A 60 -4.84 7.74 -18.02
C GLU A 60 -4.32 6.49 -17.32
N THR A 61 -4.05 6.60 -16.02
CA THR A 61 -3.59 5.51 -15.16
C THR A 61 -4.39 5.51 -13.86
N ILE A 62 -4.86 4.34 -13.43
CA ILE A 62 -5.63 4.19 -12.18
C ILE A 62 -4.68 3.77 -11.06
N ILE A 63 -4.69 4.53 -9.95
CA ILE A 63 -3.95 4.21 -8.74
C ILE A 63 -4.93 3.99 -7.59
N THR A 64 -4.93 2.80 -7.00
CA THR A 64 -5.81 2.46 -5.88
C THR A 64 -5.41 3.19 -4.60
N LEU A 65 -6.39 3.49 -3.74
CA LEU A 65 -6.19 4.30 -2.52
C LEU A 65 -5.21 3.68 -1.51
N ASP A 66 -4.96 2.36 -1.54
CA ASP A 66 -3.96 1.71 -0.70
C ASP A 66 -2.53 2.21 -0.95
N LYS A 67 -2.25 2.65 -2.19
CA LYS A 67 -0.96 3.18 -2.62
C LYS A 67 -0.79 4.67 -2.29
N VAL A 68 -1.83 5.33 -1.80
CA VAL A 68 -1.78 6.75 -1.40
C VAL A 68 -1.25 6.86 0.03
N SER A 69 -0.26 7.71 0.24
CA SER A 69 0.32 8.02 1.55
C SER A 69 -0.45 9.15 2.23
N ALA A 70 -0.74 10.22 1.49
CA ALA A 70 -1.41 11.40 2.02
C ALA A 70 -2.18 12.15 0.92
N ILE A 71 -3.28 12.80 1.31
CA ILE A 71 -4.08 13.69 0.46
C ILE A 71 -4.16 15.05 1.17
N GLY A 72 -3.50 16.05 0.59
CA GLY A 72 -3.52 17.45 1.03
C GLY A 72 -3.65 18.36 -0.18
N ASP A 73 -2.78 19.36 -0.31
CA ASP A 73 -2.66 20.18 -1.53
C ASP A 73 -2.21 19.36 -2.74
N VAL A 74 -1.38 18.36 -2.45
CA VAL A 74 -0.92 17.33 -3.38
C VAL A 74 -1.27 15.95 -2.85
N ILE A 75 -1.33 14.97 -3.75
CA ILE A 75 -1.52 13.57 -3.41
C ILE A 75 -0.16 12.89 -3.49
N LEU A 76 0.33 12.44 -2.36
CA LEU A 76 1.62 11.75 -2.24
C LEU A 76 1.39 10.25 -2.26
N LEU A 77 2.06 9.53 -3.16
CA LEU A 77 2.06 8.08 -3.15
C LEU A 77 3.05 7.54 -2.11
N LYS A 78 2.75 6.35 -1.58
CA LYS A 78 3.70 5.61 -0.76
C LYS A 78 4.91 5.25 -1.62
N HIS A 79 6.09 5.16 -1.00
CA HIS A 79 7.20 4.39 -1.57
C HIS A 79 6.69 2.96 -1.73
N LEU A 80 6.21 2.66 -2.93
CA LEU A 80 6.08 1.29 -3.36
C LEU A 80 7.51 0.93 -3.74
N GLU A 81 8.26 0.39 -2.77
CA GLU A 81 9.31 -0.53 -3.14
C GLU A 81 8.69 -1.45 -4.18
N LYS A 82 9.29 -1.48 -5.37
CA LYS A 82 8.78 -2.22 -6.52
C LYS A 82 8.43 -3.64 -6.08
N THR A 83 7.18 -3.90 -5.73
CA THR A 83 6.59 -5.21 -5.98
C THR A 83 6.36 -5.25 -7.47
N ALA A 84 7.47 -5.52 -8.15
CA ALA A 84 7.54 -6.02 -9.50
C ALA A 84 6.73 -7.32 -9.53
N GLY A 85 5.43 -7.18 -9.78
CA GLY A 85 4.56 -8.25 -10.16
C GLY A 85 4.35 -8.21 -11.66
N GLU A 86 5.43 -8.32 -12.44
CA GLU A 86 5.48 -9.10 -13.68
C GLU A 86 6.89 -9.08 -14.28
N ALA A 87 7.46 -10.29 -14.33
CA ALA A 87 8.67 -10.76 -15.02
C ALA A 87 10.01 -10.10 -14.66
N GLU A 88 10.79 -10.73 -13.75
CA GLU A 88 12.12 -11.31 -14.04
C GLU A 88 12.86 -11.78 -12.76
N ILE A 89 13.43 -13.00 -12.84
CA ILE A 89 14.39 -13.70 -11.94
C ILE A 89 14.05 -13.85 -10.44
N VAL A 90 13.39 -14.96 -10.13
CA VAL A 90 13.51 -15.65 -8.84
C VAL A 90 14.91 -16.28 -8.73
N GLU A 91 15.89 -15.54 -8.17
CA GLU A 91 16.99 -16.21 -7.49
C GLU A 91 16.42 -16.79 -6.19
N GLN A 92 16.12 -18.08 -6.26
CA GLN A 92 15.56 -18.86 -5.17
C GLN A 92 16.52 -18.85 -3.99
N VAL A 93 16.29 -17.99 -3.00
CA VAL A 93 16.73 -18.27 -1.65
C VAL A 93 15.85 -19.43 -1.16
N LEU A 94 16.26 -20.65 -1.51
CA LEU A 94 15.71 -21.88 -0.95
C LEU A 94 15.60 -21.67 0.56
N PRO A 95 14.40 -21.73 1.16
CA PRO A 95 14.26 -21.52 2.58
C PRO A 95 15.00 -22.66 3.30
N LYS A 96 16.22 -22.38 3.76
CA LYS A 96 16.95 -23.27 4.64
C LYS A 96 16.09 -23.48 5.88
N GLY A 97 15.73 -24.73 6.12
CA GLY A 97 14.74 -25.08 7.11
C GLY A 97 14.81 -26.53 7.51
N LYS A 98 14.32 -26.82 8.71
CA LYS A 98 14.23 -28.17 9.26
C LYS A 98 12.81 -28.69 9.05
N ILE A 99 12.69 -29.89 8.49
CA ILE A 99 11.41 -30.60 8.42
C ILE A 99 11.11 -31.18 9.81
N CYS A 100 9.91 -30.94 10.32
CA CYS A 100 9.51 -31.50 11.59
C CYS A 100 9.34 -33.02 11.48
N PRO A 101 10.02 -33.84 12.31
CA PRO A 101 9.89 -35.30 12.25
C PRO A 101 8.52 -35.81 12.70
N LYS A 102 7.74 -35.00 13.44
CA LYS A 102 6.40 -35.39 13.92
C LYS A 102 5.29 -35.07 12.92
N CYS A 103 5.32 -33.89 12.28
CA CYS A 103 4.21 -33.42 11.44
C CYS A 103 4.58 -33.16 9.98
N GLY A 104 5.85 -33.33 9.60
CA GLY A 104 6.32 -33.16 8.22
C GLY A 104 6.36 -31.73 7.69
N LYS A 105 5.98 -30.72 8.50
CA LYS A 105 6.01 -29.32 8.05
C LYS A 105 7.43 -28.75 8.09
N LEU A 106 7.76 -27.93 7.10
CA LEU A 106 8.99 -27.17 7.03
C LEU A 106 8.97 -26.01 8.05
N ASN A 107 10.03 -25.90 8.84
CA ASN A 107 10.22 -24.82 9.80
C ASN A 107 11.53 -24.10 9.49
N ARG A 108 11.67 -22.84 9.92
CA ARG A 108 12.91 -22.06 9.75
C ARG A 108 14.09 -22.73 10.48
N GLU A 109 15.30 -22.55 9.98
CA GLU A 109 16.51 -23.25 10.49
C GLU A 109 16.77 -23.03 12.00
N ASN A 110 16.47 -21.83 12.53
CA ASN A 110 16.80 -21.42 13.89
C ASN A 110 15.68 -21.63 14.93
N VAL A 111 14.59 -22.33 14.59
CA VAL A 111 13.51 -22.56 15.57
C VAL A 111 13.80 -23.77 16.46
N ARG A 112 13.62 -23.62 17.78
CA ARG A 112 13.80 -24.70 18.77
C ARG A 112 12.61 -25.66 18.83
N PHE A 113 11.44 -25.19 18.41
CA PHE A 113 10.18 -25.94 18.41
C PHE A 113 9.44 -25.72 17.09
N CYS A 114 8.69 -26.73 16.65
CA CYS A 114 7.85 -26.65 15.47
C CYS A 114 6.71 -25.66 15.69
N THR A 115 6.59 -24.66 14.83
CA THR A 115 5.55 -23.62 14.91
C THR A 115 4.14 -24.14 14.63
N TYR A 116 4.02 -25.39 14.20
CA TYR A 116 2.74 -26.02 13.85
C TYR A 116 2.28 -27.08 14.84
N CYS A 117 3.19 -27.79 15.51
CA CYS A 117 2.82 -28.89 16.40
C CYS A 117 3.55 -28.89 17.75
N GLY A 118 4.44 -27.91 18.01
CA GLY A 118 5.15 -27.76 19.28
C GLY A 118 6.30 -28.75 19.51
N THR A 119 6.54 -29.71 18.62
CA THR A 119 7.64 -30.68 18.74
C THR A 119 8.99 -29.97 18.77
N LYS A 120 9.85 -30.32 19.73
CA LYS A 120 11.22 -29.82 19.78
C LYS A 120 11.99 -30.25 18.53
N LEU A 121 12.58 -29.29 17.83
CA LEU A 121 13.40 -29.52 16.65
C LEU A 121 14.86 -29.48 17.11
N THR A 122 15.38 -30.64 17.49
CA THR A 122 16.80 -30.82 17.83
C THR A 122 17.66 -30.67 16.57
#